data_AF-A0A853KW41-F1
#
_entry.id   AF-A0A853KW41-F1
#
_cell.length_a   1.000
_cell.length_b   1.000
_cell.length_c   1.000
_cell.angle_alpha   90.00
_cell.angle_beta   90.00
_cell.angle_gamma   90.00
#
_symmetry.space_group_name_H-M   'P 1'
#
loop_
_entity.id
_entity.type
_entity.pdbx_description
1 polymer ?
#
loop_
_entity_poly.entity_id
_entity_poly.type
_entity_poly.pdbx_seq_one_letter_code
_entity_poly.pdbx_strand_id
1 'polypeptide(L)'
;MTAFAKTLLDNGGSRDSVRKECAAKFNLTERQVSVRLKKYDIDVTVVPNGAKGALFLSQEKRDAMASDAKEMMAASVSPLKIRETLGKRYGLLGSSVVRYLNSRRIHIDDSGSEKSVSQTQCDMQVEHNLFAKAAELVPGARYDIHSGECFIGRTPVSGLYLMKEAKLEHPQ
;
A
#
# COMPACT_ATOMS: atom_id res chain seq x y z
N MET A 1 14.46 -3.35 33.15
CA MET A 1 13.47 -3.61 32.07
C MET A 1 13.09 -5.08 31.97
N THR A 2 14.04 -6.02 31.90
CA THR A 2 13.76 -7.47 31.81
C THR A 2 12.99 -8.04 32.99
N ALA A 3 13.38 -7.72 34.23
CA ALA A 3 12.66 -8.15 35.44
C ALA A 3 11.21 -7.66 35.44
N PHE A 4 10.99 -6.39 35.07
CA PHE A 4 9.66 -5.79 34.97
C PHE A 4 8.80 -6.46 33.89
N ALA A 5 9.36 -6.74 32.72
CA ALA A 5 8.65 -7.44 31.65
C ALA A 5 8.27 -8.88 32.04
N LYS A 6 9.13 -9.60 32.78
CA LYS A 6 8.81 -10.93 33.32
C LYS A 6 7.67 -10.86 34.32
N THR A 7 7.71 -9.94 35.28
CA THR A 7 6.60 -9.75 36.24
C THR A 7 5.26 -9.48 35.56
N LEU A 8 5.25 -8.67 34.49
CA LEU A 8 4.03 -8.41 33.73
C LEU A 8 3.52 -9.67 32.99
N LEU A 9 4.42 -10.49 32.44
CA LEU A 9 4.06 -11.76 31.80
C LEU A 9 3.57 -12.80 32.83
N ASP A 10 4.23 -12.89 33.98
CA ASP A 10 3.90 -13.82 35.07
C ASP A 10 2.54 -13.48 35.70
N ASN A 11 2.16 -12.20 35.72
CA ASN A 11 0.84 -11.73 36.13
C ASN A 11 -0.25 -11.90 35.04
N GLY A 12 0.03 -12.63 33.95
CA GLY A 12 -0.92 -12.89 32.87
C GLY A 12 -1.08 -11.75 31.87
N GLY A 13 -0.17 -10.76 31.88
CA GLY A 13 -0.16 -9.67 30.92
C GLY A 13 0.06 -10.16 29.49
N SER A 14 -0.75 -9.66 28.57
CA SER A 14 -0.54 -9.91 27.14
C SER A 14 0.82 -9.36 26.67
N ARG A 15 1.41 -9.98 25.64
CA ARG A 15 2.64 -9.45 25.03
C ARG A 15 2.51 -7.99 24.57
N ASP A 16 1.30 -7.56 24.19
CA ASP A 16 1.00 -6.18 23.78
C ASP A 16 0.99 -5.20 24.94
N SER A 17 0.29 -5.56 26.02
CA SER A 17 0.29 -4.75 27.24
C SER A 17 1.69 -4.64 27.84
N VAL A 18 2.45 -5.75 27.89
CA VAL A 18 3.85 -5.75 28.37
C VAL A 18 4.72 -4.80 27.56
N ARG A 19 4.55 -4.78 26.23
CA ARG A 19 5.31 -3.91 25.33
C ARG A 19 4.95 -2.44 25.52
N LYS A 20 3.65 -2.11 25.64
CA LYS A 20 3.16 -0.74 25.88
C LYS A 20 3.55 -0.21 27.24
N GLU A 21 3.43 -1.03 28.28
CA GLU A 21 3.83 -0.66 29.65
C GLU A 21 5.34 -0.48 29.77
N CYS A 22 6.14 -1.32 29.11
CA CYS A 22 7.59 -1.11 29.04
C CYS A 22 7.96 0.13 28.22
N ALA A 23 7.25 0.40 27.12
CA ALA A 23 7.48 1.61 26.31
C ALA A 23 7.22 2.88 27.13
N ALA A 24 6.09 2.93 27.85
CA ALA A 24 5.74 4.04 28.72
C ALA A 24 6.70 4.19 29.91
N LYS A 25 7.03 3.09 30.61
CA LYS A 25 7.86 3.13 31.82
C LYS A 25 9.32 3.51 31.55
N PHE A 26 9.87 3.13 30.40
CA PHE A 26 11.28 3.37 30.06
C PHE A 26 11.47 4.49 29.02
N ASN A 27 10.40 5.19 28.64
CA ASN A 27 10.39 6.22 27.60
C ASN A 27 11.06 5.74 26.29
N LEU A 28 10.64 4.56 25.81
CA LEU A 28 11.15 3.92 24.60
C LEU A 28 10.02 3.72 23.60
N THR A 29 10.36 3.65 22.31
CA THR A 29 9.40 3.17 21.32
C THR A 29 9.13 1.66 21.51
N GLU A 30 7.91 1.22 21.19
CA GLU A 30 7.53 -0.20 21.24
C GLU A 30 8.49 -1.10 20.46
N ARG A 31 9.01 -0.59 19.33
CA ARG A 31 10.01 -1.29 18.51
C ARG A 31 11.33 -1.49 19.27
N GLN A 32 11.82 -0.47 19.97
CA GLN A 32 13.05 -0.57 20.77
C GLN A 32 12.85 -1.53 21.96
N VAL A 33 11.65 -1.55 22.55
CA VAL A 33 11.29 -2.51 23.62
C VAL A 33 11.33 -3.94 23.10
N SER A 34 10.69 -4.24 21.97
CA SER A 34 10.72 -5.58 21.36
C SER A 34 12.14 -6.03 21.01
N VAL A 35 12.95 -5.15 20.41
CA VAL A 35 14.35 -5.47 20.07
C VAL A 35 15.18 -5.73 21.32
N ARG A 36 15.02 -4.93 22.38
CA ARG A 36 15.79 -5.11 23.61
C ARG A 36 15.36 -6.32 24.41
N LEU A 37 14.06 -6.61 24.52
CA LEU A 37 13.57 -7.80 25.24
C LEU A 37 13.92 -9.10 24.50
N LYS A 38 13.93 -9.08 23.17
CA LYS A 38 14.40 -10.20 22.34
C LYS A 38 15.88 -10.55 22.58
N LYS A 39 16.74 -9.58 22.92
CA LYS A 39 18.14 -9.85 23.28
C LYS A 39 18.30 -10.66 24.58
N TYR A 40 17.26 -10.71 25.41
CA TYR A 40 17.23 -11.43 26.67
C TYR A 40 16.25 -12.61 26.63
N ASP A 41 15.95 -13.12 25.43
CA ASP A 41 15.06 -14.26 25.19
C ASP A 41 13.61 -14.06 25.67
N ILE A 42 13.16 -12.81 25.78
CA ILE A 42 11.78 -12.45 26.13
C ILE A 42 11.06 -11.98 24.86
N ASP A 43 10.26 -12.86 24.26
CA ASP A 43 9.50 -12.55 23.05
C ASP A 43 8.16 -11.86 23.38
N VAL A 44 8.19 -10.53 23.34
CA VAL A 44 6.99 -9.66 23.39
C VAL A 44 6.61 -9.13 22.01
N THR A 45 7.06 -9.79 20.94
CA THR A 45 6.70 -9.37 19.59
C THR A 45 5.22 -9.69 19.38
N VAL A 46 4.38 -8.67 19.55
CA VAL A 46 2.99 -8.76 19.11
C VAL A 46 3.06 -8.76 17.61
N VAL A 47 2.78 -9.91 17.03
CA VAL A 47 2.46 -9.90 15.61
C VAL A 47 0.99 -9.54 15.54
N PRO A 48 0.63 -8.42 14.87
CA PRO A 48 -0.75 -8.15 14.55
C PRO A 48 -1.37 -9.43 14.01
N ASN A 49 -2.54 -9.83 14.52
CA ASN A 49 -3.35 -10.83 13.83
C ASN A 49 -3.54 -10.33 12.38
N GLY A 50 -2.78 -10.92 11.46
CA GLY A 50 -2.66 -10.48 10.06
C GLY A 50 -1.22 -10.25 9.55
N ALA A 51 -0.25 -9.85 10.37
CA ALA A 51 1.09 -9.49 9.86
C ALA A 51 2.10 -10.65 9.82
N LYS A 52 1.70 -11.89 10.14
CA LYS A 52 2.53 -13.07 9.91
C LYS A 52 2.45 -13.46 8.45
N GLY A 53 3.29 -12.80 7.65
CA GLY A 53 3.47 -13.10 6.25
C GLY A 53 3.86 -14.55 6.00
N ALA A 54 3.76 -14.98 4.74
CA ALA A 54 4.08 -16.31 4.22
C ALA A 54 5.43 -16.91 4.70
N LEU A 55 6.30 -16.12 5.34
CA LEU A 55 7.53 -16.53 6.03
C LEU A 55 7.32 -17.58 7.13
N PHE A 56 6.14 -17.67 7.75
CA PHE A 56 5.84 -18.69 8.78
C PHE A 56 5.22 -19.98 8.24
N LEU A 57 4.94 -20.05 6.94
CA LEU A 57 4.53 -21.30 6.30
C LEU A 57 5.75 -22.22 6.13
N SER A 58 5.55 -23.52 6.38
CA SER A 58 6.54 -24.53 5.99
C SER A 58 6.81 -24.45 4.49
N GLN A 59 8.00 -24.88 4.06
CA GLN A 59 8.37 -24.87 2.66
C GLN A 59 7.34 -25.64 1.80
N GLU A 60 6.86 -26.78 2.28
CA GLU A 60 5.80 -27.56 1.65
C GLU A 60 4.51 -26.76 1.42
N LYS A 61 4.03 -26.02 2.44
CA LYS A 61 2.83 -25.18 2.31
C LYS A 61 3.04 -24.01 1.35
N ARG A 62 4.26 -23.48 1.28
CA ARG A 62 4.64 -22.43 0.34
C ARG A 62 4.66 -22.93 -1.10
N ASP A 63 5.16 -24.14 -1.33
CA ASP A 63 5.18 -24.77 -2.64
C ASP A 63 3.77 -25.19 -3.08
N ALA A 64 2.96 -25.73 -2.16
CA ALA A 64 1.54 -26.02 -2.40
C ALA A 64 0.74 -24.76 -2.77
N MET A 65 0.95 -23.65 -2.05
CA MET A 65 0.29 -22.37 -2.37
C MET A 65 0.69 -21.85 -3.77
N ALA A 66 1.92 -22.06 -4.20
CA ALA A 66 2.36 -21.69 -5.54
C ALA A 66 1.74 -22.60 -6.62
N SER A 67 1.57 -23.90 -6.34
CA SER A 67 0.88 -24.84 -7.23
C SER A 67 -0.59 -24.48 -7.37
N ASP A 68 -1.29 -24.28 -6.25
CA ASP A 68 -2.69 -23.87 -6.21
C ASP A 68 -2.91 -22.57 -7.01
N ALA A 69 -2.03 -21.58 -6.83
CA ALA A 69 -2.12 -20.32 -7.57
C ALA A 69 -2.06 -20.54 -9.08
N LYS A 70 -1.15 -21.40 -9.56
CA LYS A 70 -1.00 -21.73 -10.98
C LYS A 70 -2.22 -22.46 -11.54
N GLU A 71 -2.78 -23.40 -10.78
CA GLU A 71 -4.00 -24.12 -11.17
C GLU A 71 -5.20 -23.17 -11.28
N MET A 72 -5.37 -22.28 -10.29
CA MET A 72 -6.45 -21.28 -10.32
C MET A 72 -6.27 -20.28 -11.48
N MET A 73 -5.03 -19.88 -11.80
CA MET A 73 -4.75 -19.06 -12.98
C MET A 73 -5.06 -19.79 -14.29
N ALA A 74 -4.70 -21.07 -14.40
CA ALA A 74 -5.02 -21.90 -15.57
C ALA A 74 -6.54 -22.07 -15.74
N ALA A 75 -7.28 -22.11 -14.64
CA ALA A 75 -8.74 -22.10 -14.61
C ALA A 75 -9.36 -20.71 -14.82
N SER A 76 -8.56 -19.69 -15.17
CA SER A 76 -9.02 -18.30 -15.39
C SER A 76 -9.77 -17.69 -14.19
N VAL A 77 -9.43 -18.10 -12.97
CA VAL A 77 -9.97 -17.50 -11.75
C VAL A 77 -9.44 -16.07 -11.60
N SER A 78 -10.29 -15.12 -11.23
CA SER A 78 -9.88 -13.72 -11.08
C SER A 78 -8.78 -13.54 -10.02
N PRO A 79 -7.80 -12.64 -10.22
CA PRO A 79 -6.70 -12.45 -9.27
C PRO A 79 -7.18 -12.09 -7.86
N LEU A 80 -8.23 -11.28 -7.73
CA LEU A 80 -8.90 -11.00 -6.45
C LEU A 80 -9.37 -12.30 -5.77
N LYS A 81 -10.03 -13.18 -6.52
CA LYS A 81 -10.55 -14.44 -5.96
C LYS A 81 -9.44 -15.42 -5.61
N ILE A 82 -8.34 -15.43 -6.36
CA ILE A 82 -7.14 -16.20 -6.01
C ILE A 82 -6.57 -15.71 -4.67
N ARG A 83 -6.40 -14.39 -4.50
CA ARG A 83 -5.88 -13.80 -3.25
C ARG A 83 -6.75 -14.14 -2.04
N GLU A 84 -8.07 -14.02 -2.17
CA GLU A 84 -9.02 -14.36 -1.10
C GLU A 84 -9.00 -15.86 -0.77
N THR A 85 -8.99 -16.71 -1.80
CA THR A 85 -9.09 -18.16 -1.63
C THR A 85 -7.82 -18.72 -0.99
N LEU A 86 -6.65 -18.31 -1.51
CA LEU A 86 -5.36 -18.69 -0.93
C LEU A 86 -5.17 -18.05 0.45
N GLY A 87 -5.61 -16.80 0.65
CA GLY A 87 -5.57 -16.13 1.96
C GLY A 87 -6.34 -16.91 3.02
N LYS A 88 -7.58 -17.32 2.71
CA LYS A 88 -8.40 -18.16 3.60
C LYS A 88 -7.80 -19.55 3.81
N ARG A 89 -7.35 -20.21 2.73
CA ARG A 89 -6.82 -21.58 2.77
C ARG A 89 -5.53 -21.70 3.57
N TYR A 90 -4.65 -20.70 3.46
CA TYR A 90 -3.33 -20.69 4.09
C TYR A 90 -3.26 -19.80 5.35
N GLY A 91 -4.37 -19.19 5.78
CA GLY A 91 -4.42 -18.33 6.95
C GLY A 91 -3.57 -17.05 6.81
N LEU A 92 -3.47 -16.53 5.59
CA LEU A 92 -2.65 -15.38 5.24
C LEU A 92 -3.52 -14.19 4.84
N LEU A 93 -3.01 -12.97 5.06
CA LEU A 93 -3.56 -11.80 4.40
C LEU A 93 -3.33 -11.89 2.89
N GLY A 94 -4.30 -11.39 2.10
CA GLY A 94 -4.17 -11.31 0.64
C GLY A 94 -2.89 -10.60 0.19
N SER A 95 -2.47 -9.55 0.90
CA SER A 95 -1.20 -8.85 0.64
C SER A 95 0.04 -9.74 0.83
N SER A 96 0.00 -10.67 1.80
CA SER A 96 1.07 -11.63 2.05
C SER A 96 1.13 -12.71 0.97
N VAL A 97 -0.03 -13.14 0.48
CA VAL A 97 -0.16 -14.08 -0.63
C VAL A 97 0.44 -13.47 -1.91
N VAL A 98 0.07 -12.24 -2.25
CA VAL A 98 0.61 -11.50 -3.40
C VAL A 98 2.13 -11.36 -3.30
N ARG A 99 2.62 -10.90 -2.13
CA ARG A 99 4.06 -10.71 -1.93
C ARG A 99 4.86 -12.00 -2.13
N TYR A 100 4.33 -13.13 -1.66
CA TYR A 100 4.97 -14.43 -1.84
C TYR A 100 4.91 -14.92 -3.28
N LEU A 101 3.77 -14.79 -3.95
CA LEU A 101 3.64 -15.25 -5.33
C LEU A 101 4.50 -14.40 -6.28
N ASN A 102 4.58 -13.09 -6.05
CA ASN A 102 5.45 -12.20 -6.82
C ASN A 102 6.94 -12.53 -6.60
N SER A 103 7.37 -12.96 -5.41
CA SER A 103 8.75 -13.42 -5.20
C SER A 103 9.10 -14.73 -5.92
N ARG A 104 8.08 -15.51 -6.31
CA ARG A 104 8.17 -16.72 -7.13
C ARG A 104 7.95 -16.46 -8.63
N ARG A 105 7.87 -15.20 -9.05
CA ARG A 105 7.53 -14.78 -10.42
C ARG A 105 6.13 -15.26 -10.87
N ILE A 106 5.22 -15.47 -9.93
CA ILE A 106 3.81 -15.77 -10.18
C ILE A 106 3.05 -14.46 -9.97
N HIS A 107 2.86 -13.73 -11.05
CA HIS A 107 2.16 -12.44 -11.04
C HIS A 107 0.65 -12.68 -10.99
N ILE A 108 0.09 -12.61 -9.79
CA ILE A 108 -1.34 -12.43 -9.55
C ILE A 108 -1.62 -10.94 -9.34
N ASP A 109 -1.15 -10.16 -10.30
CA ASP A 109 -1.48 -8.76 -10.41
C ASP A 109 -2.86 -8.68 -11.07
N ASP A 110 -3.67 -7.66 -10.75
CA ASP A 110 -4.92 -7.43 -11.46
C ASP A 110 -4.60 -6.93 -12.88
N SER A 111 -3.94 -7.74 -13.71
CA SER A 111 -3.65 -7.40 -15.10
C SER A 111 -4.90 -7.44 -16.00
N GLY A 112 -6.09 -7.58 -15.38
CA GLY A 112 -7.39 -7.27 -15.95
C GLY A 112 -8.12 -6.10 -15.26
N SER A 113 -7.56 -5.50 -14.21
CA SER A 113 -7.97 -4.14 -13.85
C SER A 113 -7.23 -3.21 -14.80
N GLU A 114 -7.99 -2.50 -15.62
CA GLU A 114 -7.66 -1.13 -16.01
C GLU A 114 -6.82 -0.51 -14.89
N LYS A 115 -5.65 0.04 -15.24
CA LYS A 115 -4.88 0.86 -14.32
C LYS A 115 -5.89 1.73 -13.58
N SER A 116 -6.16 1.46 -12.31
CA SER A 116 -6.88 2.38 -11.47
C SER A 116 -5.90 3.50 -11.22
N VAL A 117 -5.80 4.35 -12.24
CA VAL A 117 -5.42 5.74 -12.12
C VAL A 117 -6.22 6.20 -10.91
N SER A 118 -5.53 6.53 -9.81
CA SER A 118 -6.23 6.98 -8.62
C SER A 118 -7.17 8.12 -9.03
N GLN A 119 -8.33 8.29 -8.39
CA GLN A 119 -9.25 9.39 -8.73
C GLN A 119 -8.46 10.71 -8.88
N THR A 120 -7.50 10.95 -7.99
CA THR A 120 -6.55 12.07 -8.04
C THR A 120 -5.68 12.12 -9.30
N GLN A 121 -5.19 10.99 -9.82
CA GLN A 121 -4.47 10.95 -11.10
C GLN A 121 -5.40 11.09 -12.31
N CYS A 122 -6.66 10.65 -12.23
CA CYS A 122 -7.66 10.86 -13.28
C CYS A 122 -8.01 12.35 -13.35
N ASP A 123 -8.26 12.95 -12.19
CA ASP A 123 -8.58 14.37 -12.05
C ASP A 123 -7.41 15.23 -12.54
N MET A 124 -6.17 14.89 -12.15
CA MET A 124 -4.97 15.56 -12.70
C MET A 124 -4.87 15.39 -14.22
N GLN A 125 -5.04 14.19 -14.76
CA GLN A 125 -4.95 13.97 -16.22
C GLN A 125 -6.05 14.74 -16.98
N VAL A 126 -7.25 14.84 -16.42
CA VAL A 126 -8.36 15.63 -16.95
C VAL A 126 -8.01 17.12 -16.90
N GLU A 127 -7.47 17.62 -15.79
CA GLU A 127 -7.00 19.01 -15.66
C GLU A 127 -5.87 19.32 -16.66
N HIS A 128 -4.85 18.46 -16.78
CA HIS A 128 -3.78 18.60 -17.77
C HIS A 128 -4.33 18.69 -19.20
N ASN A 129 -5.31 17.84 -19.54
CA ASN A 129 -5.93 17.86 -20.87
C ASN A 129 -6.78 19.12 -21.09
N LEU A 130 -7.50 19.59 -20.07
CA LEU A 130 -8.29 20.81 -20.13
C LEU A 130 -7.40 22.05 -20.27
N PHE A 131 -6.29 22.12 -19.54
CA PHE A 131 -5.33 23.23 -19.64
C PHE A 131 -4.59 23.25 -20.98
N ALA A 132 -4.19 22.08 -21.50
CA ALA A 132 -3.62 21.95 -22.84
C ALA A 132 -4.60 22.46 -23.91
N LYS A 133 -5.87 22.05 -23.83
CA LYS A 133 -6.92 22.49 -24.75
C LYS A 133 -7.25 23.97 -24.61
N ALA A 134 -7.21 24.51 -23.38
CA ALA A 134 -7.37 25.94 -23.14
C ALA A 134 -6.24 26.75 -23.79
N ALA A 135 -5.00 26.25 -23.74
CA ALA A 135 -3.85 26.89 -24.36
C ALA A 135 -3.92 26.91 -25.90
N GLU A 136 -4.53 25.91 -26.53
CA GLU A 136 -4.77 25.90 -27.98
C GLU A 136 -5.81 26.95 -28.42
N LEU A 137 -6.77 27.26 -27.56
CA LEU A 137 -7.90 28.15 -27.88
C LEU A 137 -7.60 29.63 -27.57
N VAL A 138 -6.69 29.90 -26.63
CA VAL A 138 -6.34 31.28 -26.23
C VAL A 138 -5.11 31.75 -27.01
N PRO A 139 -5.21 32.81 -27.83
CA PRO A 139 -4.08 33.31 -28.61
C PRO A 139 -2.87 33.69 -27.74
N GLY A 140 -1.70 33.14 -28.07
CA GLY A 140 -0.47 33.40 -27.34
C GLY A 140 -0.35 32.64 -26.02
N ALA A 141 -1.29 31.75 -25.70
CA ALA A 141 -1.17 30.89 -24.54
C ALA A 141 -0.26 29.68 -24.79
N ARG A 142 0.31 29.15 -23.71
CA ARG A 142 1.04 27.87 -23.72
C ARG A 142 0.81 27.14 -22.41
N TYR A 143 0.82 25.82 -22.48
CA TYR A 143 0.78 24.93 -21.34
C TYR A 143 2.01 24.02 -21.35
N ASP A 144 2.72 23.92 -20.24
CA ASP A 144 3.84 23.01 -20.07
C ASP A 144 3.41 21.80 -19.23
N ILE A 145 3.34 20.64 -19.88
CA ILE A 145 2.89 19.39 -19.27
C ILE A 145 3.87 18.84 -18.22
N HIS A 146 5.14 19.24 -18.26
CA HIS A 146 6.16 18.76 -17.34
C HIS A 146 6.18 19.57 -16.04
N SER A 147 5.98 20.89 -16.12
CA SER A 147 5.91 21.77 -14.95
C SER A 147 4.48 21.96 -14.42
N GLY A 148 3.47 21.68 -15.25
CA GLY A 148 2.06 21.95 -14.92
C GLY A 148 1.69 23.44 -15.01
N GLU A 149 2.57 24.28 -15.57
CA GLU A 149 2.39 25.74 -15.60
C GLU A 149 1.71 26.22 -16.89
N CYS A 150 0.86 27.24 -16.76
CA CYS A 150 0.18 27.91 -17.85
C CYS A 150 0.75 29.31 -18.06
N PHE A 151 0.83 29.78 -19.31
CA PHE A 151 1.29 31.13 -19.64
C PHE A 151 0.44 31.76 -20.73
N ILE A 152 0.39 33.09 -20.74
CA ILE A 152 -0.05 33.91 -21.89
C ILE A 152 1.11 34.84 -22.25
N GLY A 153 1.70 34.63 -23.42
CA GLY A 153 2.96 35.24 -23.80
C GLY A 153 4.10 34.84 -22.85
N ARG A 154 4.60 35.80 -22.07
CA ARG A 154 5.65 35.58 -21.05
C ARG A 154 5.11 35.60 -19.61
N THR A 155 3.82 35.83 -19.43
CA THR A 155 3.20 35.98 -18.11
C THR A 155 2.66 34.64 -17.64
N PRO A 156 3.08 34.13 -16.46
CA PRO A 156 2.48 32.94 -15.88
C PRO A 156 1.05 33.26 -15.42
N VAL A 157 0.13 32.34 -15.72
CA VAL A 157 -1.29 32.44 -15.34
C VAL A 157 -1.74 31.11 -14.72
N SER A 158 -2.84 31.11 -13.97
CA SER A 158 -3.42 29.85 -13.49
C SER A 158 -4.13 29.09 -14.61
N GLY A 159 -4.16 27.76 -14.54
CA GLY A 159 -4.89 26.93 -15.50
C GLY A 159 -6.39 27.22 -15.51
N LEU A 160 -6.98 27.53 -14.36
CA LEU A 160 -8.38 27.98 -14.25
C LEU A 160 -8.65 29.30 -14.98
N TYR A 161 -7.72 30.25 -14.90
CA TYR A 161 -7.83 31.50 -15.65
C TYR A 161 -7.79 31.22 -17.16
N LEU A 162 -6.90 30.34 -17.59
CA LEU A 162 -6.78 29.95 -18.99
C LEU A 162 -8.04 29.23 -19.51
N MET A 163 -8.61 28.32 -18.72
CA MET A 163 -9.89 27.66 -19.05
C MET A 163 -11.04 28.66 -19.18
N LYS A 164 -11.08 29.68 -18.31
CA LYS A 164 -12.10 30.73 -18.36
C LYS A 164 -11.99 31.58 -19.62
N GLU A 165 -10.78 31.98 -20.01
CA GLU A 165 -10.51 32.69 -21.28
C GLU A 165 -10.87 31.82 -22.49
N ALA A 166 -10.60 30.51 -22.41
CA ALA A 166 -10.96 29.53 -23.44
C ALA A 166 -12.47 29.16 -23.46
N LYS A 167 -13.28 29.68 -22.53
CA LYS A 167 -14.70 29.32 -22.33
C LYS A 167 -14.93 27.81 -22.16
N LEU A 168 -14.00 27.11 -21.52
CA LEU A 168 -14.14 25.69 -21.17
C LEU A 168 -14.75 25.58 -19.77
N GLU A 169 -15.93 24.95 -19.66
CA GLU A 169 -16.57 24.69 -18.36
C GLU A 169 -15.89 23.52 -17.64
N HIS A 170 -15.75 23.62 -16.31
CA HIS A 170 -15.33 22.48 -15.49
C HIS A 170 -16.45 21.42 -15.50
N PRO A 171 -16.14 20.13 -15.71
CA PRO A 171 -17.11 19.08 -15.42
C PRO A 171 -17.43 19.15 -13.92
N GLN A 172 -18.72 19.29 -13.59
CA GLN A 172 -19.25 19.28 -12.23
C GLN A 172 -19.16 17.90 -11.58
#